data_AF-A0A9E2G6R7-F1
#
_entry.id   AF-A0A9E2G6R7-F1
#
_cell.length_a   1.000
_cell.length_b   1.000
_cell.length_c   1.000
_cell.angle_alpha   90.00
_cell.angle_beta   90.00
_cell.angle_gamma   90.00
#
_symmetry.space_group_name_H-M   'P 1'
#
loop_
_entity.id
_entity.type
_entity.pdbx_description
1 polymer ?
#
loop_
_entity_poly.entity_id
_entity_poly.type
_entity_poly.pdbx_seq_one_letter_code
_entity_poly.pdbx_strand_id
1 'polypeptide(L)'
;MVDLAYHRSIQEHLRYLTELDEQVGPAELICGWFDDLYFPSERECPDGYPRETWERGRRDWLACFTDTELQALAEFHQVFKHHLDGLPLNSPGWSKDSGWLAVRDAAKVAVERFGTAA
;
A
#
# COMPACT_ATOMS: atom_id res chain seq x y z
N MET A 1 12.99 13.99 15.11
CA MET A 1 12.64 13.14 13.95
C MET A 1 11.58 13.88 13.18
N VAL A 2 11.68 13.94 11.85
CA VAL A 2 10.56 14.38 11.03
C VAL A 2 9.51 13.30 11.16
N ASP A 3 8.36 13.63 11.77
CA ASP A 3 7.21 12.74 11.82
C ASP A 3 6.58 12.74 10.43
N LEU A 4 7.11 11.87 9.56
CA LEU A 4 6.57 11.67 8.24
C LEU A 4 5.31 10.82 8.41
N ALA A 5 4.16 11.38 8.06
CA ALA A 5 2.86 10.76 8.28
C ALA A 5 2.59 9.48 7.45
N TYR A 6 3.63 8.88 6.85
CA TYR A 6 3.57 7.66 6.05
C TYR A 6 2.99 6.48 6.83
N HIS A 7 3.37 6.33 8.11
CA HIS A 7 2.83 5.26 8.94
C HIS A 7 1.30 5.36 9.04
N ARG A 8 0.80 6.56 9.35
CA ARG A 8 -0.64 6.84 9.44
C ARG A 8 -1.34 6.70 8.10
N SER A 9 -0.79 7.25 7.01
CA SER A 9 -1.49 7.21 5.72
C SER A 9 -1.57 5.79 5.18
N ILE A 10 -0.54 4.96 5.36
CA ILE A 10 -0.59 3.54 5.01
C ILE A 10 -1.61 2.78 5.86
N GLN A 11 -1.66 3.01 7.17
CA GLN A 11 -2.68 2.38 8.01
C GLN A 11 -4.10 2.77 7.58
N GLU A 12 -4.32 4.05 7.28
CA GLU A 12 -5.61 4.56 6.83
C GLU A 12 -6.00 3.97 5.46
N HIS A 13 -5.05 3.92 4.54
CA HIS A 13 -5.26 3.36 3.22
C HIS A 13 -5.54 1.85 3.25
N LEU A 14 -4.76 1.08 4.03
CA LEU A 14 -5.04 -0.33 4.27
C LEU A 14 -6.44 -0.53 4.87
N ARG A 15 -6.89 0.34 5.78
CA ARG A 15 -8.25 0.30 6.33
C ARG A 15 -9.30 0.49 5.23
N TYR A 16 -9.15 1.46 4.34
CA TYR A 16 -10.07 1.64 3.20
C TYR A 16 -10.13 0.41 2.30
N LEU A 17 -8.99 -0.25 2.07
CA LEU A 17 -8.91 -1.52 1.34
C LEU A 17 -9.57 -2.68 2.10
N THR A 18 -9.48 -2.74 3.44
CA THR A 18 -10.17 -3.77 4.24
C THR A 18 -11.69 -3.66 4.20
N GLU A 19 -12.19 -2.45 4.01
CA GLU A 19 -13.61 -2.11 3.95
C GLU A 19 -14.13 -2.13 2.50
N LEU A 20 -13.22 -2.07 1.50
CA LEU A 20 -13.53 -1.79 0.09
C LEU A 20 -14.46 -0.57 -0.01
N ASP A 21 -14.02 0.53 0.60
CA ASP A 21 -14.84 1.73 0.78
C ASP A 21 -15.36 2.27 -0.56
N GLU A 22 -16.67 2.18 -0.77
CA GLU A 22 -17.34 2.61 -1.99
C GLU A 22 -17.36 4.14 -2.15
N GLN A 23 -17.11 4.92 -1.09
CA GLN A 23 -16.98 6.38 -1.17
C GLN A 23 -15.63 6.80 -1.74
N VAL A 24 -14.57 6.03 -1.46
CA VAL A 24 -13.24 6.21 -2.05
C VAL A 24 -13.26 5.70 -3.49
N GLY A 25 -13.81 4.50 -3.70
CA GLY A 25 -13.93 3.89 -5.00
C GLY A 25 -12.65 3.21 -5.51
N PRO A 26 -12.76 2.37 -6.53
CA PRO A 26 -11.70 1.43 -6.92
C PRO A 26 -10.45 2.13 -7.49
N ALA A 27 -10.62 3.23 -8.22
CA ALA A 27 -9.50 3.99 -8.78
C ALA A 27 -8.65 4.64 -7.69
N GLU A 28 -9.28 5.32 -6.73
CA GLU A 28 -8.57 5.99 -5.63
C GLU A 28 -7.92 4.98 -4.67
N LEU A 29 -8.55 3.81 -4.46
CA LEU A 29 -7.92 2.71 -3.71
C LEU A 29 -6.65 2.19 -4.40
N ILE A 30 -6.59 2.21 -5.73
CA ILE A 30 -5.37 1.85 -6.46
C ILE A 30 -4.34 2.96 -6.40
N CYS A 31 -4.73 4.20 -6.70
CA CYS A 31 -3.83 5.35 -6.70
C CYS A 31 -3.19 5.54 -5.32
N GLY A 32 -3.99 5.53 -4.25
CA GLY A 32 -3.47 5.73 -2.89
C GLY A 32 -2.44 4.67 -2.47
N TRP A 33 -2.58 3.42 -2.92
CA TRP A 33 -1.58 2.39 -2.65
C TRP A 33 -0.23 2.71 -3.31
N PHE A 34 -0.26 3.20 -4.55
CA PHE A 34 0.97 3.52 -5.29
C PHE A 34 1.58 4.87 -4.90
N ASP A 35 0.78 5.84 -4.48
CA ASP A 35 1.28 7.14 -4.00
C ASP A 35 2.09 6.97 -2.70
N ASP A 36 1.65 6.10 -1.79
CA ASP A 36 2.30 5.88 -0.49
C ASP A 36 3.34 4.74 -0.50
N LEU A 37 3.22 3.75 -1.41
CA LEU A 37 4.14 2.59 -1.49
C LEU A 37 4.91 2.47 -2.81
N TYR A 38 5.20 3.59 -3.47
CA TYR A 38 6.15 3.58 -4.58
C TYR A 38 7.55 3.15 -4.11
N PHE A 39 8.00 3.65 -2.96
CA PHE A 39 9.37 3.46 -2.46
C PHE A 39 9.79 2.03 -2.05
N PRO A 40 8.93 1.17 -1.46
CA PRO A 40 9.34 -0.17 -1.00
C PRO A 40 9.46 -1.19 -2.13
N SER A 41 8.70 -0.97 -3.21
CA SER A 41 8.71 -1.85 -4.38
C SER A 41 9.89 -1.57 -5.31
N GLU A 42 10.39 -0.33 -5.32
CA GLU A 42 11.54 0.10 -6.11
C GLU A 42 12.84 -0.05 -5.32
N ARG A 43 13.61 -1.08 -5.67
CA ARG A 43 14.91 -1.35 -5.02
C ARG A 43 16.03 -0.42 -5.49
N GLU A 44 15.85 0.17 -6.67
CA GLU A 44 16.86 0.95 -7.38
C GLU A 44 16.32 2.35 -7.67
N CYS A 45 17.23 3.32 -7.74
CA CYS A 45 16.87 4.69 -8.13
C CYS A 45 16.47 4.69 -9.61
N PRO A 46 15.30 5.26 -9.97
CA PRO A 46 14.92 5.42 -11.37
C PRO A 46 15.94 6.21 -12.18
N ASP A 47 16.11 5.83 -13.45
CA ASP A 47 17.01 6.53 -14.37
C ASP A 47 16.62 8.01 -14.51
N GLY A 48 17.60 8.89 -14.39
CA GLY A 48 17.39 10.34 -14.46
C GLY A 48 16.85 10.98 -13.19
N TYR A 49 16.53 10.21 -12.14
CA TYR A 49 16.13 10.76 -10.85
C TYR A 49 17.38 11.10 -9.99
N PRO A 50 17.39 12.22 -9.23
CA PRO A 50 18.51 12.55 -8.36
C PRO A 50 18.72 11.50 -7.26
N ARG A 51 19.82 10.74 -7.36
CA ARG A 51 20.16 9.61 -6.47
C ARG A 51 20.13 9.99 -4.99
N GLU A 52 20.69 11.14 -4.60
CA GLU A 52 20.70 11.57 -3.20
C GLU A 52 19.30 11.83 -2.65
N THR A 53 18.40 12.39 -3.47
CA THR A 53 16.99 12.61 -3.09
C THR A 53 16.25 11.29 -2.96
N TRP A 54 16.49 10.35 -3.88
CA TRP A 54 15.93 9.00 -3.82
C TRP A 54 16.36 8.25 -2.56
N GLU A 55 17.67 8.18 -2.32
CA GLU A 55 18.23 7.45 -1.18
C GLU A 55 17.79 8.06 0.15
N ARG A 56 17.69 9.39 0.24
CA ARG A 56 17.13 10.07 1.41
C ARG A 56 15.66 9.72 1.60
N GLY A 57 14.82 9.88 0.57
CA GLY A 57 13.39 9.59 0.64
C GLY A 57 13.11 8.13 1.03
N ARG A 58 13.82 7.19 0.41
CA ARG A 58 13.73 5.76 0.73
C ARG A 58 14.11 5.48 2.18
N ARG A 59 15.23 6.03 2.66
CA ARG A 59 15.67 5.86 4.06
C ARG A 59 14.65 6.43 5.03
N ASP A 60 14.17 7.63 4.77
CA ASP A 60 13.25 8.33 5.65
C ASP A 60 11.89 7.61 5.71
N TRP A 61 11.41 7.08 4.57
CA TRP A 61 10.22 6.24 4.50
C TRP A 61 10.42 4.92 5.25
N LEU A 62 11.52 4.20 5.02
CA LEU A 62 11.79 2.91 5.69
C LEU A 62 11.89 3.08 7.21
N ALA A 63 12.41 4.22 7.68
CA ALA A 63 12.52 4.52 9.10
C ALA A 63 11.16 4.74 9.80
N CYS A 64 10.06 4.88 9.06
CA CYS A 64 8.71 4.98 9.62
C CYS A 64 8.10 3.63 9.99
N PHE A 65 8.74 2.51 9.66
CA PHE A 65 8.18 1.17 9.81
C PHE A 65 9.17 0.22 10.49
N THR A 66 8.62 -0.74 11.22
CA THR A 66 9.35 -1.91 11.72
C THR A 66 9.57 -2.95 10.63
N ASP A 67 10.54 -3.85 10.81
CA ASP A 67 10.77 -4.96 9.87
C ASP A 67 9.52 -5.83 9.66
N THR A 68 8.72 -6.02 10.72
CA THR A 68 7.45 -6.76 10.66
C THR A 68 6.43 -6.06 9.77
N GLU A 69 6.27 -4.74 9.93
CA GLU A 69 5.38 -3.94 9.09
C GLU A 69 5.85 -3.92 7.65
N LEU A 70 7.15 -3.74 7.41
CA LEU A 70 7.75 -3.79 6.06
C LEU A 70 7.48 -5.14 5.38
N GLN A 71 7.61 -6.24 6.10
CA GLN A 71 7.31 -7.58 5.59
C GLN A 71 5.81 -7.74 5.27
N ALA A 72 4.93 -7.24 6.15
CA ALA A 72 3.48 -7.28 5.91
C ALA A 72 3.08 -6.45 4.67
N LEU A 73 3.66 -5.26 4.49
CA LEU A 73 3.44 -4.42 3.31
C LEU A 73 3.96 -5.09 2.04
N ALA A 74 5.13 -5.74 2.09
CA ALA A 74 5.68 -6.46 0.95
C ALA A 74 4.77 -7.63 0.53
N GLU A 75 4.27 -8.42 1.48
CA GLU A 75 3.34 -9.53 1.21
C GLU A 75 2.02 -9.04 0.61
N PHE A 76 1.44 -7.99 1.19
CA PHE A 76 0.25 -7.36 0.63
C PHE A 76 0.49 -6.85 -0.79
N HIS A 77 1.61 -6.15 -1.03
CA HIS A 77 1.93 -5.59 -2.34
C HIS A 77 2.00 -6.67 -3.43
N GLN A 78 2.49 -7.87 -3.11
CA GLN A 78 2.50 -8.99 -4.06
C GLN A 78 1.09 -9.41 -4.47
N VAL A 79 0.16 -9.53 -3.51
CA VAL A 79 -1.24 -9.85 -3.80
C VAL A 79 -1.89 -8.72 -4.60
N PHE A 80 -1.67 -7.47 -4.19
CA PHE A 80 -2.21 -6.31 -4.87
C PHE A 80 -1.76 -6.25 -6.33
N LYS A 81 -0.45 -6.35 -6.58
CA LYS A 81 0.14 -6.34 -7.92
C LYS A 81 -0.34 -7.52 -8.76
N HIS A 82 -0.53 -8.70 -8.16
CA HIS A 82 -1.03 -9.87 -8.87
C HIS A 82 -2.44 -9.65 -9.45
N HIS A 83 -3.31 -8.96 -8.71
CA HIS A 83 -4.69 -8.73 -9.14
C HIS A 83 -4.90 -7.44 -9.94
N LEU A 84 -4.01 -6.45 -9.79
CA LEU A 84 -4.16 -5.08 -10.29
C LEU A 84 -4.71 -4.97 -11.72
N ASP A 85 -4.09 -5.66 -12.68
CA ASP A 85 -4.46 -5.58 -14.12
C ASP A 85 -5.88 -6.11 -14.40
N GLY A 86 -6.43 -6.92 -13.49
CA GLY A 86 -7.77 -7.50 -13.58
C GLY A 86 -8.84 -6.80 -12.74
N LEU A 87 -8.48 -5.80 -11.93
CA LEU A 87 -9.44 -5.16 -11.03
C LEU A 87 -10.43 -4.28 -11.81
N PRO A 88 -11.75 -4.52 -11.69
CA PRO A 88 -12.73 -3.67 -12.34
C PRO A 88 -12.80 -2.29 -11.69
N LEU A 89 -12.65 -1.23 -12.49
CA LEU A 89 -12.71 0.17 -12.05
C LEU A 89 -14.10 0.81 -12.19
N ASN A 90 -14.88 0.37 -13.18
CA ASN A 90 -16.15 1.01 -13.55
C ASN A 90 -17.37 0.08 -13.39
N SER A 91 -17.20 -1.04 -12.69
CA SER A 91 -18.26 -2.03 -12.52
C SER A 91 -19.13 -1.70 -11.29
N PRO A 92 -20.46 -1.59 -11.45
CA PRO A 92 -21.37 -1.60 -10.31
C PRO A 92 -21.18 -2.87 -9.48
N GLY A 93 -20.87 -2.73 -8.19
CA GLY A 93 -20.57 -3.88 -7.32
C GLY A 93 -19.17 -4.46 -7.50
N TRP A 94 -18.19 -3.67 -7.95
CA TRP A 94 -16.76 -4.03 -7.95
C TRP A 94 -16.27 -4.58 -6.60
N SER A 95 -16.86 -4.16 -5.49
CA SER A 95 -16.58 -4.64 -4.13
C SER A 95 -16.86 -6.14 -3.92
N LYS A 96 -17.59 -6.77 -4.85
CA LYS A 96 -17.88 -8.22 -4.87
C LYS A 96 -16.98 -9.01 -5.82
N ASP A 97 -16.13 -8.34 -6.59
CA ASP A 97 -15.20 -9.00 -7.50
C ASP A 97 -14.17 -9.84 -6.73
N SER A 98 -13.83 -11.01 -7.27
CA SER A 98 -12.91 -11.92 -6.61
C SER A 98 -11.50 -11.36 -6.40
N GLY A 99 -11.01 -10.51 -7.31
CA GLY A 99 -9.73 -9.82 -7.16
C GLY A 99 -9.77 -8.78 -6.06
N TRP A 100 -10.85 -7.97 -6.02
CA TRP A 100 -11.06 -7.00 -4.93
C TRP A 100 -11.23 -7.67 -3.57
N LEU A 101 -11.92 -8.81 -3.49
CA LEU A 101 -12.04 -9.59 -2.25
C LEU A 101 -10.70 -10.16 -1.80
N ALA A 102 -9.86 -10.63 -2.72
CA ALA A 102 -8.50 -11.10 -2.41
C ALA A 102 -7.61 -9.96 -1.89
N VAL A 103 -7.67 -8.78 -2.52
CA VAL A 103 -6.99 -7.56 -2.06
C VAL A 103 -7.45 -7.18 -0.65
N ARG A 104 -8.76 -7.15 -0.41
CA ARG A 104 -9.34 -6.86 0.91
C ARG A 104 -8.82 -7.81 1.99
N ASP A 105 -8.80 -9.10 1.70
CA ASP A 105 -8.39 -10.11 2.69
C ASP A 105 -6.89 -10.02 2.98
N ALA A 106 -6.07 -9.73 1.97
CA ALA A 106 -4.66 -9.40 2.18
C ALA A 106 -4.48 -8.11 3.01
N ALA A 107 -5.27 -7.07 2.77
CA ALA A 107 -5.21 -5.82 3.54
C ALA A 107 -5.52 -6.06 5.01
N LYS A 108 -6.50 -6.91 5.32
CA LYS A 108 -6.83 -7.30 6.71
C LYS A 108 -5.65 -7.95 7.41
N VAL A 109 -5.00 -8.91 6.74
CA VAL A 109 -3.79 -9.56 7.28
C VAL A 109 -2.68 -8.55 7.51
N ALA A 110 -2.49 -7.58 6.60
CA ALA A 110 -1.52 -6.51 6.79
C ALA A 110 -1.84 -5.65 8.02
N VAL A 111 -3.10 -5.19 8.17
CA VAL A 111 -3.54 -4.39 9.33
C VAL A 111 -3.36 -5.12 10.66
N GLU A 112 -3.68 -6.41 10.72
CA GLU A 112 -3.48 -7.22 11.94
C GLU A 112 -2.01 -7.25 12.37
N ARG A 113 -1.09 -7.32 11.40
CA ARG A 113 0.36 -7.30 11.65
C ARG A 113 0.89 -5.91 11.99
N PHE A 114 0.27 -4.85 11.48
CA PHE A 114 0.53 -3.47 11.92
C PHE A 114 0.13 -3.25 13.38
N GLY A 115 -1.02 -3.77 13.80
CA GLY A 115 -1.54 -3.58 15.17
C GLY A 115 -0.82 -4.40 16.25
N THR A 116 -0.05 -5.42 15.88
CA THR A 116 0.70 -6.29 16.80
C THR A 116 2.18 -5.90 16.97
N ALA A 117 2.64 -4.86 16.25
CA ALA A 117 4.01 -4.35 16.32
C ALA A 117 4.24 -3.27 17.40
N ALA A 118 3.24 -2.98 18.23
CA ALA A 118 3.26 -1.98 19.31
C ALA A 118 3.65 -2.57 20.67
#